data_AF-A0A2G5TMR4-F1
#
_entry.id   AF-A0A2G5TMR4-F1
#
_cell.length_a   1.000
_cell.length_b   1.000
_cell.length_c   1.000
_cell.angle_alpha   90.00
_cell.angle_beta   90.00
_cell.angle_gamma   90.00
#
_symmetry.space_group_name_H-M   'P 1'
#
loop_
_entity.id
_entity.type
_entity.pdbx_description
1 polymer ?
#
loop_
_entity_poly.entity_id
_entity_poly.type
_entity_poly.pdbx_seq_one_letter_code
_entity_poly.pdbx_strand_id
1 'polypeptide(L)'
;MWITIEKTVDTVRRLVENLERQDVNLQTRMAEKSRLRLEKYDSSSLKMCTPCPLPITIVATKYDEFQNFESEKRRHLCQFLRFLAYSYGANLMMYSSRMEQFPKLVKNMISHFAFGTVCPQGYITDHNKPMFIKCGFDNLEAIGIPPGSDNFMGASSPFNLWRESFISLWPQKTGNVDVEDTKKQDPMIDPVFKEPSIDNLVEIKRKELENHIRSKRDREAAEARAAERIAKINVR
;
A
#
# COMPACT_ATOMS: atom_id res chain seq x y z
N MET A 1 -6.74 -9.21 -2.46
CA MET A 1 -7.01 -7.77 -2.62
C MET A 1 -6.85 -7.03 -1.30
N TRP A 2 -7.77 -7.15 -0.33
CA TRP A 2 -7.75 -6.34 0.90
C TRP A 2 -6.42 -6.42 1.64
N ILE A 3 -5.97 -7.64 1.95
CA ILE A 3 -4.70 -7.88 2.66
C ILE A 3 -3.50 -7.28 1.90
N THR A 4 -3.53 -7.33 0.57
CA THR A 4 -2.46 -6.75 -0.25
C THR A 4 -2.45 -5.23 -0.13
N ILE A 5 -3.61 -4.58 -0.26
CA ILE A 5 -3.74 -3.13 -0.12
C ILE A 5 -3.30 -2.69 1.28
N GLU A 6 -3.80 -3.37 2.32
CA GLU A 6 -3.45 -3.13 3.71
C GLU A 6 -1.93 -3.19 3.94
N LYS A 7 -1.29 -4.30 3.53
CA LYS A 7 0.17 -4.46 3.65
C LYS A 7 0.96 -3.41 2.87
N THR A 8 0.52 -3.05 1.66
CA THR A 8 1.19 -2.04 0.85
C THR A 8 1.11 -0.67 1.51
N VAL A 9 -0.08 -0.25 1.96
CA VAL A 9 -0.26 1.04 2.63
C VAL A 9 0.53 1.11 3.94
N ASP A 10 0.53 0.04 4.73
CA ASP A 10 1.31 -0.03 5.98
C ASP A 10 2.82 0.05 5.72
N THR A 11 3.30 -0.60 4.66
CA THR A 11 4.72 -0.55 4.27
C THR A 11 5.10 0.88 3.87
N VAL A 12 4.27 1.55 3.06
CA VAL A 12 4.49 2.95 2.67
C VAL A 12 4.47 3.86 3.89
N ARG A 13 3.53 3.66 4.83
CA ARG A 13 3.45 4.46 6.05
C ARG A 13 4.73 4.35 6.88
N ARG A 14 5.24 3.15 7.12
CA ARG A 14 6.50 2.93 7.85
C ARG A 14 7.70 3.59 7.17
N LEU A 15 7.76 3.53 5.84
CA LEU A 15 8.83 4.19 5.08
C LEU A 15 8.77 5.70 5.25
N VAL A 16 7.58 6.30 5.17
CA VAL A 16 7.38 7.74 5.35
C VAL A 16 7.73 8.16 6.77
N GLU A 17 7.25 7.43 7.79
CA GLU A 17 7.57 7.71 9.21
C GLU A 17 9.08 7.71 9.46
N ASN A 18 9.82 6.79 8.82
CA ASN A 18 11.29 6.75 8.93
C ASN A 18 11.96 7.95 8.27
N LEU A 19 11.42 8.46 7.16
CA LEU A 19 11.94 9.65 6.48
C LEU A 19 11.61 10.94 7.27
N GLU A 20 10.39 11.04 7.82
CA GLU A 20 9.97 12.18 8.64
C GLU A 20 10.81 12.33 9.91
N ARG A 21 11.26 11.21 10.51
CA ARG A 21 12.18 11.23 11.66
C ARG A 21 13.55 11.83 11.36
N GLN A 22 13.97 11.81 10.10
CA GLN A 22 15.28 12.32 9.68
C GLN A 22 15.23 13.81 9.30
N ASP A 23 14.06 14.33 8.92
CA ASP A 23 13.89 15.70 8.43
C ASP A 23 12.60 16.36 8.96
N VAL A 24 12.78 17.30 9.90
CA VAL A 24 11.69 18.08 10.53
C VAL A 24 10.99 19.01 9.54
N ASN A 25 11.70 19.53 8.54
CA ASN A 25 11.10 20.37 7.50
C ASN A 25 10.21 19.53 6.59
N LEU A 26 10.65 18.32 6.24
CA LEU A 26 9.83 17.36 5.50
C LEU A 26 8.55 17.03 6.26
N GLN A 27 8.67 16.69 7.55
CA GLN A 27 7.53 16.40 8.42
C GLN A 27 6.49 17.54 8.41
N THR A 28 6.95 18.79 8.58
CA THR A 28 6.06 19.96 8.60
C THR A 28 5.33 20.14 7.26
N ARG A 29 6.04 20.01 6.14
CA ARG A 29 5.46 20.12 4.79
C ARG A 29 4.49 18.99 4.48
N MET A 30 4.78 17.76 4.92
CA MET A 30 3.90 16.61 4.73
C MET A 30 2.63 16.71 5.58
N ALA A 31 2.76 17.18 6.82
CA ALA A 31 1.62 17.44 7.70
C ALA A 31 0.69 18.52 7.11
N GLU A 32 1.25 19.62 6.59
CA GLU A 32 0.46 20.68 5.96
C GLU A 32 -0.29 20.17 4.71
N LYS A 33 0.39 19.46 3.81
CA LYS A 33 -0.24 18.88 2.61
C LYS A 33 -1.33 17.85 2.97
N SER A 34 -1.10 17.05 4.00
CA SER A 34 -2.09 16.09 4.48
C SER A 34 -3.31 16.78 5.06
N ARG A 35 -3.12 17.85 5.84
CA ARG A 35 -4.21 18.67 6.38
C ARG A 35 -5.07 19.27 5.27
N LEU A 36 -4.46 19.84 4.23
CA LEU A 36 -5.19 20.41 3.09
C LEU A 36 -5.98 19.33 2.33
N ARG A 37 -5.41 18.15 2.13
CA ARG A 37 -6.11 17.04 1.46
C ARG A 37 -7.31 16.51 2.25
N LEU A 38 -7.22 16.53 3.58
CA LEU A 38 -8.22 15.99 4.49
C LEU A 38 -9.14 17.07 5.06
N GLU A 39 -9.14 18.29 4.52
CA GLU A 39 -9.92 19.44 5.04
C GLU A 39 -11.41 19.16 5.16
N LYS A 40 -11.94 18.23 4.34
CA LYS A 40 -13.35 17.83 4.33
C LYS A 40 -13.71 16.75 5.34
N TYR A 41 -12.71 16.12 5.98
CA TYR A 41 -12.94 15.13 7.03
C TYR A 41 -13.24 15.86 8.34
N ASP A 42 -14.36 15.53 8.97
CA ASP A 42 -14.66 16.05 10.29
C ASP A 42 -13.81 15.37 11.38
N SER A 43 -13.86 15.92 12.59
CA SER A 43 -13.08 15.39 13.72
C SER A 43 -13.49 13.97 14.12
N SER A 44 -14.71 13.54 13.81
CA SER A 44 -15.18 12.18 14.07
C SER A 44 -14.60 11.19 13.06
N SER A 45 -14.66 11.55 11.78
CA SER A 45 -14.08 10.83 10.63
C SER A 45 -12.60 10.55 10.84
N LEU A 46 -11.84 11.56 11.29
CA LEU A 46 -10.40 11.43 11.55
C LEU A 46 -10.06 10.49 12.71
N LYS A 47 -10.98 10.26 13.67
CA LYS A 47 -10.79 9.29 14.75
C LYS A 47 -11.07 7.86 14.31
N MET A 48 -11.97 7.68 13.34
CA MET A 48 -12.35 6.36 12.82
C MET A 48 -11.48 5.88 11.65
N CYS A 49 -10.74 6.80 11.03
CA CYS A 49 -9.89 6.53 9.88
C CYS A 49 -8.41 6.59 10.23
N THR A 50 -7.57 5.96 9.39
CA THR A 50 -6.12 6.16 9.44
C THR A 50 -5.63 6.57 8.06
N PRO A 51 -5.75 7.86 7.71
CA PRO A 51 -5.32 8.34 6.40
C PRO A 51 -3.84 8.03 6.13
N CYS A 52 -3.50 7.74 4.87
CA CYS A 52 -2.10 7.65 4.45
C CYS A 52 -1.48 9.06 4.51
N PRO A 53 -0.24 9.25 5.01
CA PRO A 53 0.42 10.56 5.00
C PRO A 53 0.73 11.05 3.58
N LEU A 54 0.75 10.15 2.60
CA LEU A 54 0.89 10.47 1.19
C LEU A 54 -0.45 10.47 0.47
N PRO A 55 -0.63 11.32 -0.56
CA PRO A 55 -1.81 11.25 -1.40
C PRO A 55 -1.74 9.98 -2.25
N ILE A 56 -2.76 9.13 -2.13
CA ILE A 56 -2.85 7.86 -2.85
C ILE A 56 -4.13 7.81 -3.68
N THR A 57 -4.12 6.98 -4.71
CA THR A 57 -5.33 6.66 -5.48
C THR A 57 -5.43 5.17 -5.71
N ILE A 58 -6.57 4.60 -5.34
CA ILE A 58 -6.92 3.21 -5.58
C ILE A 58 -7.55 3.13 -6.98
N VAL A 59 -6.94 2.35 -7.86
CA VAL A 59 -7.43 2.09 -9.22
C VAL A 59 -7.96 0.66 -9.28
N ALA A 60 -9.27 0.50 -9.36
CA ALA A 60 -9.91 -0.79 -9.59
C ALA A 60 -9.94 -1.08 -11.09
N THR A 61 -9.11 -2.01 -11.56
CA THR A 61 -8.97 -2.35 -12.97
C THR A 61 -9.97 -3.42 -13.42
N LYS A 62 -10.02 -3.70 -14.73
CA LYS A 62 -10.92 -4.68 -15.35
C LYS A 62 -12.41 -4.39 -15.14
N TYR A 63 -12.80 -3.12 -15.20
CA TYR A 63 -14.20 -2.73 -15.08
C TYR A 63 -15.12 -3.42 -16.12
N ASP A 64 -14.58 -3.73 -17.30
CA ASP A 64 -15.26 -4.46 -18.37
C ASP A 64 -15.70 -5.87 -17.98
N GLU A 65 -14.93 -6.56 -17.12
CA GLU A 65 -15.32 -7.85 -16.54
C GLU A 65 -16.25 -7.63 -15.33
N PHE A 66 -15.92 -6.67 -14.47
CA PHE A 66 -16.64 -6.38 -13.24
C PHE A 66 -18.11 -5.97 -13.48
N GLN A 67 -18.40 -5.19 -14.52
CA GLN A 67 -19.76 -4.72 -14.81
C GLN A 67 -20.75 -5.86 -15.05
N ASN A 68 -20.26 -7.05 -15.44
CA ASN A 68 -21.06 -8.24 -15.73
C ASN A 68 -21.31 -9.12 -14.49
N PHE A 69 -20.78 -8.76 -13.32
CA PHE A 69 -21.01 -9.51 -12.09
C PHE A 69 -22.46 -9.32 -11.60
N GLU A 70 -22.93 -10.26 -10.77
CA GLU A 70 -24.20 -10.13 -10.07
C GLU A 70 -24.29 -8.79 -9.31
N SER A 71 -25.44 -8.13 -9.37
CA SER A 71 -25.63 -6.79 -8.80
C SER A 71 -25.30 -6.70 -7.31
N GLU A 72 -25.61 -7.74 -6.54
CA GLU A 72 -25.28 -7.78 -5.11
C GLU A 72 -23.75 -7.82 -4.87
N LYS A 73 -23.03 -8.68 -5.61
CA LYS A 73 -21.56 -8.75 -5.55
C LYS A 73 -20.93 -7.42 -5.95
N ARG A 74 -21.43 -6.77 -7.00
CA ARG A 74 -20.97 -5.44 -7.42
C ARG A 74 -21.20 -4.40 -6.33
N ARG A 75 -22.40 -4.36 -5.77
CA ARG A 75 -22.78 -3.44 -4.68
C ARG A 75 -21.84 -3.58 -3.48
N HIS A 76 -21.67 -4.80 -2.97
CA HIS A 76 -20.79 -5.07 -1.84
C HIS A 76 -19.34 -4.69 -2.16
N LEU A 77 -18.77 -5.10 -3.31
CA LEU A 77 -17.39 -4.76 -3.65
C LEU A 77 -17.18 -3.24 -3.76
N CYS A 78 -18.12 -2.53 -4.37
CA CYS A 78 -18.11 -1.07 -4.42
C CYS A 78 -18.11 -0.47 -3.01
N GLN A 79 -18.91 -1.00 -2.10
CA GLN A 79 -18.98 -0.58 -0.71
C GLN A 79 -17.62 -0.75 0.01
N PHE A 80 -16.98 -1.91 -0.14
CA PHE A 80 -15.66 -2.19 0.43
C PHE A 80 -14.57 -1.26 -0.12
N LEU A 81 -14.56 -1.04 -1.45
CA LEU A 81 -13.60 -0.14 -2.08
C LEU A 81 -13.80 1.32 -1.63
N ARG A 82 -15.05 1.76 -1.48
CA ARG A 82 -15.39 3.09 -0.95
C ARG A 82 -14.90 3.24 0.49
N PHE A 83 -15.15 2.25 1.35
CA PHE A 83 -14.67 2.25 2.71
C PHE A 83 -13.14 2.28 2.80
N LEU A 84 -12.43 1.48 2.01
CA LEU A 84 -10.96 1.50 1.95
C LEU A 84 -10.43 2.87 1.52
N ALA A 85 -11.01 3.45 0.47
CA ALA A 85 -10.61 4.76 -0.02
C ALA A 85 -10.84 5.84 1.04
N TYR A 86 -12.00 5.82 1.69
CA TYR A 86 -12.33 6.74 2.77
C TYR A 86 -11.37 6.58 3.97
N SER A 87 -11.13 5.35 4.41
CA SER A 87 -10.28 5.03 5.58
C SER A 87 -8.84 5.49 5.40
N TYR A 88 -8.29 5.38 4.19
CA TYR A 88 -6.93 5.79 3.87
C TYR A 88 -6.82 7.22 3.32
N GLY A 89 -7.93 7.95 3.16
CA GLY A 89 -7.92 9.27 2.54
C GLY A 89 -7.42 9.24 1.09
N ALA A 90 -7.80 8.19 0.36
CA ALA A 90 -7.45 7.95 -1.03
C ALA A 90 -8.53 8.48 -1.99
N ASN A 91 -8.14 8.73 -3.23
CA ASN A 91 -9.12 8.75 -4.31
C ASN A 91 -9.43 7.31 -4.74
N LEU A 92 -10.62 7.08 -5.28
CA LEU A 92 -11.03 5.80 -5.88
C LEU A 92 -11.41 6.03 -7.34
N MET A 93 -10.94 5.19 -8.24
CA MET A 93 -11.41 5.18 -9.62
C MET A 93 -11.49 3.76 -10.18
N MET A 94 -12.49 3.53 -11.03
CA MET A 94 -12.55 2.33 -11.86
C MET A 94 -11.90 2.56 -13.22
N TYR A 95 -11.30 1.51 -13.77
CA TYR A 95 -10.56 1.53 -15.02
C TYR A 95 -10.80 0.25 -15.83
N SER A 96 -10.87 0.41 -17.14
CA SER A 96 -10.74 -0.69 -18.11
C SER A 96 -9.92 -0.19 -19.30
N SER A 97 -9.03 -1.04 -19.81
CA SER A 97 -8.31 -0.79 -21.06
C SER A 97 -9.20 -0.93 -22.30
N ARG A 98 -10.39 -1.56 -22.16
CA ARG A 98 -11.34 -1.78 -23.27
C ARG A 98 -12.33 -0.63 -23.48
N MET A 99 -12.29 0.40 -22.64
CA MET A 99 -13.20 1.55 -22.72
C MET A 99 -12.41 2.85 -22.85
N GLU A 100 -12.69 3.63 -23.89
CA GLU A 100 -11.90 4.82 -24.28
C GLU A 100 -11.94 5.97 -23.26
N GLN A 101 -12.97 6.01 -22.41
CA GLN A 101 -13.17 7.09 -21.44
C GLN A 101 -12.18 7.09 -20.26
N PHE A 102 -11.60 5.93 -19.90
CA PHE A 102 -10.77 5.81 -18.71
C PHE A 102 -9.30 6.24 -18.88
N PRO A 103 -8.62 5.97 -20.01
CA PRO A 103 -7.23 6.40 -20.20
C PRO A 103 -7.01 7.91 -19.97
N LYS A 104 -7.96 8.75 -20.40
CA LYS A 104 -7.89 10.20 -20.17
C LYS A 104 -7.94 10.56 -18.68
N LEU A 105 -8.82 9.92 -17.91
CA LEU A 105 -8.95 10.15 -16.47
C LEU A 105 -7.68 9.74 -15.73
N VAL A 106 -7.15 8.54 -16.01
CA VAL A 106 -5.90 8.05 -15.41
C VAL A 106 -4.72 8.96 -15.76
N LYS A 107 -4.59 9.37 -17.02
CA LYS A 107 -3.55 10.31 -17.45
C LYS A 107 -3.62 11.62 -16.67
N ASN A 108 -4.81 12.19 -16.50
CA ASN A 108 -4.99 13.43 -15.74
C ASN A 108 -4.66 13.25 -14.25
N MET A 109 -5.02 12.11 -13.65
CA MET A 109 -4.65 11.79 -12.27
C MET A 109 -3.15 11.63 -12.08
N ILE A 110 -2.46 10.97 -13.02
CA ILE A 110 -1.00 10.85 -13.01
C ILE A 110 -0.35 12.22 -13.18
N SER A 111 -0.82 13.05 -14.12
CA SER A 111 -0.34 14.42 -14.30
C SER A 111 -0.51 15.27 -13.04
N HIS A 112 -1.62 15.10 -12.31
CA HIS A 112 -1.83 15.77 -11.04
C HIS A 112 -0.76 15.36 -10.01
N PHE A 113 -0.45 14.07 -9.88
CA PHE A 113 0.59 13.61 -8.96
C PHE A 113 2.00 14.02 -9.37
N ALA A 114 2.33 13.95 -10.66
CA ALA A 114 3.67 14.22 -11.15
C ALA A 114 3.98 15.73 -11.25
N PHE A 115 3.00 16.54 -11.64
CA PHE A 115 3.22 17.94 -12.04
C PHE A 115 2.34 18.94 -11.27
N GLY A 116 1.47 18.48 -10.37
CA GLY A 116 0.58 19.38 -9.62
C GLY A 116 -0.49 20.04 -10.49
N THR A 117 -0.85 19.46 -11.65
CA THR A 117 -1.98 19.94 -12.46
C THR A 117 -3.29 19.83 -11.67
N VAL A 118 -4.38 20.40 -12.21
CA VAL A 118 -5.70 20.32 -11.55
C VAL A 118 -6.08 18.86 -11.29
N CYS A 119 -6.41 18.56 -10.03
CA CYS A 119 -6.91 17.25 -9.63
C CYS A 119 -8.28 16.99 -10.30
N PRO A 120 -8.46 15.87 -11.03
CA PRO A 120 -9.77 15.46 -11.52
C PRO A 120 -10.83 15.45 -10.41
N GLN A 121 -11.98 16.06 -10.71
CA GLN A 121 -13.11 16.17 -9.79
C GLN A 121 -14.21 15.19 -10.20
N GLY A 122 -14.96 14.70 -9.23
CA GLY A 122 -16.11 13.84 -9.46
C GLY A 122 -16.48 13.00 -8.24
N TYR A 123 -17.74 12.59 -8.23
CA TYR A 123 -18.35 11.81 -7.17
C TYR A 123 -19.42 10.90 -7.80
N ILE A 124 -18.98 9.73 -8.25
CA ILE A 124 -19.81 8.69 -8.86
C ILE A 124 -19.70 7.46 -7.95
N THR A 125 -20.79 7.13 -7.26
CA THR A 125 -20.87 6.04 -6.27
C THR A 125 -21.84 4.93 -6.68
N ASP A 126 -22.59 5.11 -7.76
CA ASP A 126 -23.52 4.12 -8.31
C ASP A 126 -22.75 2.87 -8.76
N HIS A 127 -23.11 1.72 -8.20
CA HIS A 127 -22.47 0.43 -8.48
C HIS A 127 -22.73 -0.09 -9.91
N ASN A 128 -23.67 0.51 -10.65
CA ASN A 128 -23.90 0.21 -12.06
C ASN A 128 -23.06 1.08 -13.00
N LYS A 129 -22.37 2.08 -12.45
CA LYS A 129 -21.51 3.00 -13.20
C LYS A 129 -20.06 2.83 -12.77
N PRO A 130 -19.10 3.24 -13.61
CA PRO A 130 -17.71 3.26 -13.20
C PRO A 130 -17.53 4.28 -12.09
N MET A 131 -17.16 3.82 -10.89
CA MET A 131 -16.99 4.71 -9.76
C MET A 131 -15.80 5.64 -9.94
N PHE A 132 -15.98 6.88 -9.50
CA PHE A 132 -14.91 7.86 -9.35
C PHE A 132 -15.21 8.74 -8.15
N ILE A 133 -14.35 8.69 -7.14
CA ILE A 133 -14.57 9.38 -5.87
C ILE A 133 -13.28 10.04 -5.47
N LYS A 134 -13.32 11.37 -5.37
CA LYS A 134 -12.22 12.14 -4.81
C LYS A 134 -12.20 12.04 -3.29
N CYS A 135 -11.00 12.01 -2.71
CA CYS A 135 -10.79 12.08 -1.27
C CYS A 135 -11.60 13.23 -0.65
N GLY A 136 -12.32 12.92 0.43
CA GLY A 136 -13.14 13.88 1.19
C GLY A 136 -14.52 14.19 0.61
N PHE A 137 -14.94 13.53 -0.48
CA PHE A 137 -16.30 13.65 -1.02
C PHE A 137 -17.24 12.53 -0.55
N ASP A 138 -16.68 11.43 -0.05
CA ASP A 138 -17.44 10.30 0.51
C ASP A 138 -17.55 10.41 2.04
N ASN A 139 -18.50 9.69 2.63
CA ASN A 139 -18.70 9.62 4.08
C ASN A 139 -19.26 8.25 4.52
N LEU A 140 -19.06 7.89 5.79
CA LEU A 140 -19.47 6.58 6.31
C LEU A 140 -20.97 6.33 6.23
N GLU A 141 -21.80 7.37 6.41
CA GLU A 141 -23.26 7.25 6.32
C GLU A 141 -23.69 6.84 4.90
N ALA A 142 -23.11 7.46 3.87
CA ALA A 142 -23.36 7.16 2.46
C ALA A 142 -22.71 5.83 1.99
N ILE A 143 -21.70 5.34 2.70
CA ILE A 143 -21.10 4.02 2.47
C ILE A 143 -21.96 2.94 3.13
N GLY A 144 -22.55 3.23 4.30
CA GLY A 144 -23.36 2.32 5.09
C GLY A 144 -22.52 1.42 6.01
N ILE A 145 -23.10 0.28 6.38
CA ILE A 145 -22.49 -0.70 7.29
C ILE A 145 -21.88 -1.88 6.53
N PRO A 146 -20.86 -2.57 7.08
CA PRO A 146 -20.31 -3.75 6.44
C PRO A 146 -21.40 -4.82 6.22
N PRO A 147 -21.43 -5.46 5.05
CA PRO A 147 -22.35 -6.57 4.78
C PRO A 147 -22.30 -7.66 5.87
N GLY A 148 -23.46 -8.08 6.38
CA GLY A 148 -23.55 -9.11 7.41
C GLY A 148 -23.11 -8.67 8.80
N SER A 149 -23.05 -7.36 9.08
CA SER A 149 -22.79 -6.83 10.42
C SER A 149 -23.91 -5.88 10.88
N ASP A 150 -24.42 -6.09 12.10
CA ASP A 150 -25.50 -5.27 12.67
C ASP A 150 -24.98 -4.19 13.64
N ASN A 151 -23.76 -4.33 14.17
CA ASN A 151 -23.21 -3.51 15.26
C ASN A 151 -22.00 -2.64 14.83
N PHE A 152 -22.15 -1.85 13.76
CA PHE A 152 -21.05 -0.99 13.26
C PHE A 152 -20.72 0.20 14.19
N MET A 153 -21.73 0.86 14.77
CA MET A 153 -21.54 2.15 15.49
C MET A 153 -20.87 2.03 16.88
N GLY A 154 -20.72 0.82 17.42
CA GLY A 154 -20.11 0.57 18.75
C GLY A 154 -18.77 -0.16 18.69
N ALA A 155 -18.23 -0.42 17.50
CA ALA A 155 -17.04 -1.23 17.34
C ALA A 155 -15.76 -0.46 17.67
N SER A 156 -14.86 -1.07 18.43
CA SER A 156 -13.55 -0.50 18.79
C SER A 156 -12.63 -0.30 17.58
N SER A 157 -12.88 -1.02 16.48
CA SER A 157 -12.18 -0.85 15.21
C SER A 157 -13.13 -1.09 14.02
N PRO A 158 -13.72 -0.03 13.44
CA PRO A 158 -14.53 -0.11 12.23
C PRO A 158 -13.78 -0.84 11.10
N PHE A 159 -12.48 -0.57 10.95
CA PHE A 159 -11.65 -1.19 9.92
C PHE A 159 -11.61 -2.72 10.01
N ASN A 160 -11.53 -3.27 11.23
CA ASN A 160 -11.48 -4.72 11.43
C ASN A 160 -12.81 -5.39 11.06
N LEU A 161 -13.95 -4.76 11.39
CA LEU A 161 -15.27 -5.28 10.99
C LEU A 161 -15.41 -5.34 9.47
N TRP A 162 -15.03 -4.28 8.76
CA TRP A 162 -15.04 -4.27 7.30
C TRP A 162 -14.10 -5.32 6.71
N ARG A 163 -12.91 -5.48 7.31
CA ARG A 163 -11.95 -6.52 6.92
C ARG A 163 -12.53 -7.93 7.08
N GLU A 164 -13.14 -8.23 8.21
CA GLU A 164 -13.74 -9.55 8.50
C GLU A 164 -14.93 -9.84 7.57
N SER A 165 -15.83 -8.87 7.40
CA SER A 165 -16.95 -8.96 6.46
C SER A 165 -16.46 -9.21 5.02
N PHE A 166 -15.42 -8.49 4.57
CA PHE A 166 -14.84 -8.69 3.25
C PHE A 166 -14.23 -10.08 3.09
N ILE A 167 -13.46 -10.55 4.08
CA ILE A 167 -12.82 -11.87 4.04
C ILE A 167 -13.85 -13.00 4.06
N SER A 168 -14.97 -12.81 4.76
CA SER A 168 -16.09 -13.75 4.78
C SER A 168 -16.74 -13.90 3.40
N LEU A 169 -17.02 -12.77 2.72
CA LEU A 169 -17.62 -12.77 1.38
C LEU A 169 -16.63 -13.14 0.26
N TRP A 170 -15.36 -12.76 0.40
CA TRP A 170 -14.28 -13.07 -0.54
C TRP A 170 -13.07 -13.63 0.21
N PRO A 171 -13.04 -14.95 0.44
CA PRO A 171 -11.91 -15.62 1.07
C PRO A 171 -10.60 -15.22 0.39
N GLN A 172 -9.73 -14.58 1.15
CA GLN A 172 -8.43 -14.16 0.64
C GLN A 172 -7.52 -15.39 0.62
N LYS A 173 -6.90 -15.65 -0.54
CA LYS A 173 -5.73 -16.52 -0.57
C LYS A 173 -4.63 -15.83 0.25
N THR A 174 -4.42 -16.26 1.49
CA THR A 174 -3.18 -15.93 2.19
C THR A 174 -2.05 -16.41 1.30
N GLY A 175 -1.04 -15.56 1.11
CA GLY A 175 0.11 -15.85 0.27
C GLY A 175 0.99 -16.96 0.84
N ASN A 176 0.43 -18.15 1.02
CA ASN A 176 1.14 -19.32 0.59
C ASN A 176 1.27 -19.10 -0.92
N VAL A 177 2.45 -18.61 -1.33
CA VAL A 177 3.02 -18.94 -2.64
C VAL A 177 2.52 -20.35 -2.95
N ASP A 178 1.83 -20.53 -4.08
CA ASP A 178 1.11 -21.77 -4.39
C ASP A 178 1.89 -22.95 -3.81
N VAL A 179 1.24 -23.82 -3.05
CA VAL A 179 1.96 -24.95 -2.41
C VAL A 179 2.77 -25.74 -3.45
N GLU A 180 2.42 -25.62 -4.73
CA GLU A 180 3.23 -26.06 -5.87
C GLU A 180 4.58 -25.33 -6.04
N ASP A 181 4.65 -24.00 -5.94
CA ASP A 181 5.90 -23.24 -6.02
C ASP A 181 6.81 -23.46 -4.80
N THR A 182 6.26 -23.76 -3.62
CA THR A 182 7.07 -24.19 -2.45
C THR A 182 7.44 -25.68 -2.49
N LYS A 183 6.75 -26.48 -3.31
CA LYS A 183 7.12 -27.87 -3.62
C LYS A 183 8.14 -27.99 -4.75
N LYS A 184 8.34 -26.94 -5.56
CA LYS A 184 9.42 -26.93 -6.55
C LYS A 184 10.74 -27.00 -5.80
N GLN A 185 11.45 -28.10 -6.01
CA GLN A 185 12.77 -28.32 -5.46
C GLN A 185 13.66 -27.17 -5.90
N ASP A 186 14.43 -26.60 -4.97
CA ASP A 186 15.35 -25.51 -5.28
C ASP A 186 16.24 -25.93 -6.46
N PRO A 187 16.20 -25.22 -7.61
CA PRO A 187 17.00 -25.58 -8.79
C PRO A 187 18.50 -25.67 -8.47
N MET A 188 18.96 -24.99 -7.41
CA MET A 188 20.35 -25.05 -6.96
C MET A 188 20.72 -26.39 -6.29
N ILE A 189 19.74 -27.17 -5.84
CA ILE A 189 19.91 -28.45 -5.14
C ILE A 189 19.53 -29.62 -6.06
N ASP A 190 18.76 -29.36 -7.12
CA ASP A 190 18.31 -30.37 -8.07
C ASP A 190 19.48 -30.86 -8.96
N PRO A 191 19.81 -32.17 -8.92
CA PRO A 191 20.90 -32.74 -9.73
C PRO A 191 20.74 -32.56 -11.24
N VAL A 192 19.51 -32.37 -11.74
CA VAL A 192 19.22 -32.19 -13.17
C VAL A 192 19.79 -30.86 -13.70
N PHE A 193 19.94 -29.86 -12.84
CA PHE A 193 20.43 -28.52 -13.21
C PHE A 193 21.90 -28.29 -12.78
N LYS A 194 22.65 -29.34 -12.42
CA LYS A 194 24.07 -29.22 -12.09
C LYS A 194 24.88 -28.81 -13.31
N GLU A 195 25.52 -27.64 -13.21
CA GLU A 195 26.40 -27.11 -14.24
C GLU A 195 27.72 -26.69 -13.58
N PRO A 196 28.78 -27.53 -13.65
CA PRO A 196 30.01 -27.32 -12.89
C PRO A 196 30.67 -25.94 -13.09
N SER A 197 30.55 -25.37 -14.30
CA SER A 197 31.06 -24.01 -14.59
C SER A 197 30.28 -22.91 -13.88
N ILE A 198 28.95 -23.05 -13.78
CA ILE A 198 28.06 -22.11 -13.09
C ILE A 198 28.17 -22.30 -11.57
N ASP A 199 28.22 -23.55 -11.10
CA ASP A 199 28.38 -23.89 -9.68
C ASP A 199 29.67 -23.30 -9.10
N ASN A 200 30.80 -23.46 -9.81
CA ASN A 200 32.07 -22.86 -9.43
C ASN A 200 31.99 -21.32 -9.40
N LEU A 201 31.29 -20.70 -10.36
CA LEU A 201 31.13 -19.25 -10.40
C LEU A 201 30.30 -18.74 -9.21
N VAL A 202 29.23 -19.44 -8.84
CA VAL A 202 28.41 -19.15 -7.66
C VAL A 202 29.24 -19.27 -6.39
N GLU A 203 30.07 -20.32 -6.26
CA GLU A 203 30.95 -20.50 -5.10
C GLU A 203 31.96 -19.36 -4.97
N ILE A 204 32.61 -18.98 -6.08
CA ILE A 204 33.52 -17.82 -6.13
C ILE A 204 32.80 -16.56 -5.67
N LYS A 205 31.60 -16.28 -6.19
CA LYS A 205 30.81 -15.09 -5.84
C LYS A 205 30.34 -15.10 -4.38
N ARG A 206 29.97 -16.26 -3.81
CA ARG A 206 29.66 -16.39 -2.38
C ARG A 206 30.88 -16.05 -1.52
N LYS A 207 32.05 -16.58 -1.86
CA LYS A 207 33.29 -16.32 -1.14
C LYS A 207 33.72 -14.85 -1.23
N GLU A 208 33.57 -14.24 -2.40
CA GLU A 208 33.78 -12.79 -2.58
C GLU A 208 32.84 -11.97 -1.68
N LEU A 209 31.55 -12.33 -1.63
CA LEU A 209 30.56 -11.65 -0.80
C LEU A 209 30.88 -11.78 0.69
N GLU A 210 31.24 -12.98 1.16
CA GLU A 210 31.62 -13.21 2.56
C GLU A 210 32.85 -12.37 2.96
N ASN A 211 33.87 -12.35 2.10
CA ASN A 211 35.05 -11.52 2.31
C ASN A 211 34.69 -10.03 2.35
N HIS A 212 33.78 -9.58 1.48
CA HIS A 212 33.32 -8.20 1.46
C HIS A 212 32.55 -7.83 2.74
N ILE A 213 31.64 -8.69 3.21
CA ILE A 213 30.90 -8.48 4.47
C ILE A 213 31.86 -8.41 5.64
N ARG A 214 32.85 -9.32 5.70
CA ARG A 214 33.87 -9.35 6.75
C ARG A 214 34.70 -8.06 6.74
N SER A 215 35.22 -7.67 5.57
CA SER A 215 36.02 -6.45 5.43
C SER A 215 35.24 -5.19 5.81
N LYS A 216 33.96 -5.10 5.42
CA LYS A 216 33.08 -3.99 5.81
C LYS A 216 32.89 -3.91 7.32
N ARG A 217 32.62 -5.05 7.96
CA ARG A 217 32.44 -5.14 9.42
C ARG A 217 33.73 -4.76 10.17
N ASP A 218 34.88 -5.23 9.70
CA ASP A 218 36.18 -4.91 10.30
C ASP A 218 36.51 -3.42 10.16
N ARG A 219 36.17 -2.79 9.03
CA ARG A 219 36.32 -1.34 8.82
C ARG A 219 35.44 -0.53 9.77
N GLU A 220 34.16 -0.87 9.88
CA GLU A 220 33.22 -0.21 10.80
C GLU A 220 33.69 -0.35 12.26
N ALA A 221 34.20 -1.52 12.66
CA ALA A 221 34.76 -1.74 13.98
C ALA A 221 36.05 -0.93 14.24
N ALA A 222 36.91 -0.76 13.23
CA ALA A 222 38.12 0.05 13.33
C ALA A 222 37.78 1.55 13.46
N GLU A 223 36.81 2.04 12.68
CA GLU A 223 36.31 3.42 12.74
C GLU A 223 35.67 3.71 14.11
N ALA A 224 34.87 2.81 14.65
CA ALA A 224 34.31 2.94 16.00
C ALA A 224 35.39 3.01 17.09
N ARG A 225 36.42 2.15 17.03
CA ARG A 225 37.56 2.18 17.95
C ARG A 225 38.38 3.48 17.83
N ALA A 226 38.54 4.00 16.62
CA ALA A 226 39.22 5.28 16.39
C ALA A 226 38.42 6.45 16.95
N ALA A 227 37.10 6.46 16.74
CA ALA A 227 36.19 7.46 17.30
C ALA A 227 36.20 7.46 18.83
N GLU A 228 36.18 6.27 19.47
CA GLU A 228 36.30 6.16 20.93
C GLU A 228 37.64 6.67 21.47
N ARG A 229 38.75 6.43 20.75
CA ARG A 229 40.07 6.95 21.13
C ARG A 229 40.12 8.47 21.05
N ILE A 230 39.58 9.06 19.98
CA ILE A 230 39.50 10.52 19.80
C ILE A 230 38.61 11.15 20.89
N ALA A 231 37.46 10.53 21.19
CA ALA A 231 36.58 10.99 22.26
C ALA A 231 37.25 10.98 23.63
N LYS A 232 38.07 9.97 23.94
CA LYS A 232 38.84 9.91 25.21
C LYS A 232 39.96 10.94 25.30
N ILE A 233 40.53 11.36 24.17
CA ILE A 233 41.57 12.40 24.13
C ILE A 233 40.97 13.79 24.35
N ASN A 234 39.79 14.07 23.77
CA ASN A 234 39.12 15.37 23.90
C ASN A 234 38.44 15.62 25.27
N VAL A 235 38.45 14.64 26.18
CA VAL A 235 37.88 14.73 27.53
C VAL A 235 38.97 14.94 28.60
N ARG A 236 40.25 14.93 28.22
CA ARG A 236 41.38 15.36 29.07
C ARG A 236 41.78 16.79 28.74
#